data_AF-A0A939XIC1-F1
#
_entry.id   AF-A0A939XIC1-F1
#
_cell.length_a   1.000
_cell.length_b   1.000
_cell.length_c   1.000
_cell.angle_alpha   90.00
_cell.angle_beta   90.00
_cell.angle_gamma   90.00
#
_symmetry.space_group_name_H-M   'P 1'
#
loop_
_entity.id
_entity.type
_entity.pdbx_description
1 polymer ?
#
loop_
_entity_poly.entity_id
_entity_poly.type
_entity_poly.pdbx_seq_one_letter_code
_entity_poly.pdbx_strand_id
1 'polypeptide(L)'
;GKPVVFGPNYHKFKEACDIIERGGGFSYTEYEQLQDCLDRLFGDSERYDAASLVCRQYLRENIGSTDLILSEVERCLANTL
;
A
#
# COMPACT_ATOMS: atom_id res chain seq x y z
N GLY A 1 -7.69 4.03 0.75
CA GLY A 1 -6.40 3.95 1.42
C GLY A 1 -6.54 4.54 2.80
N LYS A 2 -6.26 3.75 3.83
CA LYS A 2 -6.00 4.22 5.19
C LYS A 2 -4.48 4.12 5.40
N PRO A 3 -3.86 4.95 6.25
CA PRO A 3 -2.46 4.75 6.64
C PRO A 3 -2.32 3.40 7.33
N VAL A 4 -1.19 2.72 7.13
CA VAL A 4 -0.96 1.38 7.67
C VAL A 4 0.33 1.38 8.49
N VAL A 5 0.29 0.70 9.63
CA VAL A 5 1.45 0.49 10.49
C VAL A 5 1.86 -0.97 10.40
N PHE A 6 3.10 -1.22 10.02
CA PHE A 6 3.66 -2.55 9.80
C PHE A 6 4.59 -2.95 10.95
N GLY A 7 4.48 -4.18 11.41
CA GLY A 7 5.49 -4.76 12.31
C GLY A 7 6.85 -4.91 11.62
N PRO A 8 7.90 -5.31 12.35
CA PRO A 8 9.28 -5.24 11.86
C PRO A 8 9.57 -6.18 10.67
N ASN A 9 8.76 -7.22 10.49
CA ASN A 9 8.98 -8.27 9.48
C ASN A 9 8.23 -8.01 8.15
N TYR A 10 8.15 -6.76 7.71
CA TYR A 10 7.40 -6.38 6.50
C TYR A 10 8.18 -6.54 5.19
N HIS A 11 9.51 -6.68 5.25
CA HIS A 11 10.40 -6.53 4.10
C HIS A 11 10.15 -7.49 2.93
N LYS A 12 9.50 -8.63 3.18
CA LYS A 12 9.12 -9.60 2.13
C LYS A 12 7.87 -9.20 1.34
N PHE A 13 7.15 -8.18 1.79
CA PHE A 13 5.93 -7.70 1.14
C PHE A 13 6.25 -6.42 0.37
N LYS A 14 6.29 -6.54 -0.96
CA LYS A 14 6.54 -5.40 -1.85
C LYS A 14 5.62 -4.21 -1.54
N GLU A 15 4.33 -4.46 -1.34
CA GLU A 15 3.36 -3.42 -1.02
C GLU A 15 3.70 -2.65 0.25
N ALA A 16 4.15 -3.32 1.30
CA ALA A 16 4.53 -2.67 2.54
C ALA A 16 5.78 -1.80 2.36
N CYS A 17 6.79 -2.30 1.63
CA CYS A 17 7.99 -1.54 1.29
C CYS A 17 7.65 -0.28 0.49
N ASP A 18 6.88 -0.43 -0.59
CA ASP A 18 6.49 0.68 -1.47
C ASP A 18 5.65 1.72 -0.73
N ILE A 19 4.70 1.28 0.11
CA ILE A 19 3.84 2.17 0.90
C ILE A 19 4.66 2.96 1.94
N ILE A 20 5.62 2.32 2.62
CA ILE A 20 6.50 2.99 3.58
C ILE A 20 7.41 4.00 2.87
N GLU A 21 8.04 3.61 1.77
CA GLU A 21 8.94 4.48 0.99
C GLU A 21 8.21 5.74 0.48
N ARG A 22 6.94 5.60 0.08
CA ARG A 22 6.10 6.71 -0.37
C ARG A 22 5.47 7.53 0.76
N GLY A 23 5.69 7.16 2.03
CA GLY A 23 5.13 7.85 3.20
C GLY A 23 3.65 7.56 3.49
N GLY A 24 3.08 6.49 2.92
CA GLY A 24 1.72 6.03 3.20
C GLY A 24 1.61 5.15 4.45
N GLY A 25 2.73 4.60 4.91
CA GLY A 25 2.78 3.72 6.08
C GLY A 25 4.05 3.89 6.89
N PHE A 26 4.07 3.25 8.06
CA PHE A 26 5.14 3.34 9.04
C PHE A 26 5.50 1.93 9.50
N SER A 27 6.76 1.69 9.88
CA SER A 27 7.14 0.45 10.57
C SER A 27 7.56 0.72 12.00
N TYR A 28 7.33 -0.24 12.88
CA TYR A 28 7.82 -0.24 14.25
C TYR A 28 8.55 -1.54 14.56
N THR A 29 9.45 -1.48 15.54
CA THR A 29 10.13 -2.65 16.11
C THR A 29 9.69 -2.91 17.54
N GLU A 30 9.41 -1.85 18.30
CA GLU A 30 9.04 -1.91 19.73
C GLU A 30 7.74 -1.14 20.01
N TYR A 31 7.16 -1.35 21.19
CA TYR A 31 5.86 -0.80 21.58
C TYR A 31 5.85 0.74 21.55
N GLU A 32 6.89 1.39 22.05
CA GLU A 32 6.97 2.85 22.12
C GLU A 32 6.91 3.48 20.72
N GLN A 33 7.55 2.85 19.73
CA GLN A 33 7.51 3.30 18.34
C GLN A 33 6.12 3.12 17.72
N LEU A 34 5.43 2.02 18.06
CA LEU A 34 4.05 1.80 17.63
C LEU A 34 3.13 2.88 18.21
N GLN A 35 3.26 3.16 19.52
CA GLN A 35 2.50 4.19 20.19
C GLN A 35 2.76 5.56 19.56
N ASP A 36 4.02 5.95 19.36
CA ASP A 36 4.39 7.19 18.68
C ASP A 36 3.79 7.31 17.27
N CYS A 37 3.78 6.21 16.50
CA CYS A 37 3.18 6.19 15.17
C CYS A 37 1.67 6.45 15.23
N LEU A 38 0.98 5.81 16.17
CA LEU A 38 -0.47 5.96 16.34
C LEU A 38 -0.83 7.36 16.86
N ASP A 39 -0.09 7.86 17.85
CA ASP A 39 -0.31 9.20 18.41
C ASP A 39 -0.13 10.29 17.34
N ARG A 40 0.88 10.14 16.46
CA ARG A 40 1.05 11.04 15.31
C ARG A 40 -0.09 10.92 14.31
N LEU A 41 -0.56 9.72 14.01
CA LEU A 41 -1.66 9.52 13.05
C LEU A 41 -3.00 10.04 13.58
N PHE A 42 -3.23 9.98 14.88
CA PHE A 42 -4.46 10.47 15.51
C PHE A 42 -4.41 11.96 15.86
N GLY A 43 -3.21 12.48 16.17
CA GLY A 43 -3.01 13.88 16.57
C GLY A 43 -2.75 14.85 15.43
N ASP A 44 -2.41 14.37 14.22
CA ASP A 44 -2.08 15.19 13.06
C ASP A 44 -2.92 14.76 11.84
N SER A 45 -4.02 15.48 11.61
CA SER A 45 -4.95 15.19 10.51
C SER A 45 -4.34 15.42 9.14
N GLU A 46 -3.45 16.40 8.98
CA GLU A 46 -2.80 16.67 7.68
C GLU A 46 -1.90 15.50 7.30
N ARG A 47 -1.13 15.00 8.26
CA ARG A 47 -0.27 13.84 8.07
C ARG A 47 -1.08 12.56 7.82
N TYR A 48 -2.19 12.38 8.53
CA TYR A 48 -3.12 11.28 8.27
C TYR A 48 -3.65 11.31 6.83
N ASP A 49 -4.09 12.48 6.36
CA ASP A 49 -4.66 12.63 5.04
C ASP A 49 -3.63 12.45 3.92
N ALA A 50 -2.40 12.94 4.12
CA ALA A 50 -1.28 12.71 3.22
C ALA A 50 -0.96 11.22 3.08
N ALA A 51 -0.80 10.50 4.19
CA ALA A 51 -0.53 9.06 4.18
C ALA A 51 -1.72 8.28 3.57
N SER A 52 -2.95 8.69 3.87
CA SER A 52 -4.16 8.10 3.28
C SER A 52 -4.22 8.27 1.77
N LEU A 53 -3.78 9.43 1.26
CA LEU A 53 -3.71 9.72 -0.17
C LEU A 53 -2.70 8.80 -0.86
N VAL A 54 -1.51 8.64 -0.29
CA VAL A 54 -0.48 7.71 -0.79
C VAL A 54 -1.03 6.28 -0.86
N CYS A 55 -1.66 5.79 0.21
CA CYS A 55 -2.26 4.45 0.21
C CYS A 55 -3.38 4.32 -0.84
N ARG A 56 -4.19 5.38 -1.07
CA ARG A 56 -5.20 5.38 -2.14
C ARG A 56 -4.57 5.32 -3.53
N GLN A 57 -3.50 6.08 -3.76
CA GLN A 57 -2.79 6.11 -5.04
C GLN A 57 -2.11 4.77 -5.32
N TYR A 58 -1.41 4.20 -4.34
CA TYR A 58 -0.79 2.88 -4.47
C TYR A 58 -1.80 1.81 -4.91
N LEU A 59 -2.97 1.75 -4.25
CA LEU A 59 -4.02 0.83 -4.64
C LEU A 59 -4.48 1.08 -6.07
N ARG A 60 -4.76 2.34 -6.45
CA ARG A 60 -5.21 2.67 -7.82
C ARG A 60 -4.19 2.30 -8.89
N GLU A 61 -2.91 2.42 -8.61
CA GLU A 61 -1.82 2.09 -9.53
C GLU A 61 -1.60 0.58 -9.69
N ASN A 62 -2.01 -0.22 -8.70
CA ASN A 62 -1.71 -1.66 -8.64
C ASN A 62 -2.96 -2.56 -8.72
N ILE A 63 -4.16 -1.99 -8.94
CA ILE A 63 -5.40 -2.76 -9.22
C ILE A 63 -5.61 -2.94 -10.72
N GLY A 64 -6.42 -3.93 -11.11
CA GLY A 64 -6.80 -4.18 -12.52
C GLY A 64 -5.93 -5.23 -13.24
N SER A 65 -4.94 -5.82 -12.56
CA SER A 65 -4.09 -6.86 -13.15
C SER A 65 -4.88 -8.09 -13.61
N THR A 66 -5.93 -8.49 -12.89
CA THR A 66 -6.79 -9.63 -13.28
C THR A 66 -7.46 -9.37 -14.63
N ASP A 67 -8.10 -8.21 -14.80
CA ASP A 67 -8.80 -7.86 -16.05
C ASP A 67 -7.81 -7.76 -17.22
N LEU A 68 -6.61 -7.20 -16.98
CA LEU A 68 -5.54 -7.12 -17.97
C LEU A 68 -5.07 -8.51 -18.42
N ILE A 69 -4.87 -9.43 -17.47
CA ILE A 69 -4.44 -10.81 -17.77
C ILE A 69 -5.54 -11.54 -18.55
N LEU A 70 -6.80 -11.45 -18.12
CA LEU A 70 -7.92 -12.11 -18.81
C LEU A 70 -8.07 -11.58 -20.24
N SER A 71 -7.99 -10.26 -20.43
CA SER A 71 -8.07 -9.64 -21.76
C SER A 71 -6.95 -10.12 -22.69
N GLU A 72 -5.74 -10.31 -22.17
CA GLU A 72 -4.61 -10.82 -22.98
C GLU A 72 -4.78 -12.31 -23.32
N VAL A 73 -5.26 -13.13 -22.37
CA VAL A 73 -5.56 -14.54 -22.61
C VAL A 73 -6.64 -14.68 -23.69
N GLU A 74 -7.71 -13.90 -23.62
CA GLU A 74 -8.78 -13.89 -24.63
C GLU A 74 -8.24 -13.50 -26.03
N ARG A 75 -7.39 -12.48 -26.11
CA ARG A 75 -6.72 -12.06 -27.35
C ARG A 75 -5.88 -13.19 -27.95
N CYS A 76 -5.08 -13.88 -27.13
CA CYS A 76 -4.25 -14.99 -27.59
C CYS A 76 -5.10 -16.14 -28.17
N LEU A 77 -6.23 -16.46 -27.54
CA LEU A 77 -7.14 -17.51 -28.02
C LEU A 77 -7.81 -17.12 -29.35
N ALA A 78 -8.21 -15.86 -29.49
CA ALA A 78 -8.83 -15.35 -30.72
C ALA A 78 -7.89 -15.33 -31.94
N ASN A 79 -6.58 -15.16 -31.73
CA ASN A 79 -5.57 -15.15 -32.80
C ASN A 79 -5.06 -16.55 -33.20
N THR A 80 -5.53 -17.61 -32.53
CA THR A 80 -5.11 -19.00 -32.80
C THR A 80 -6.15 -19.79 -33.63
N LEU A 81 -7.35 -19.22 -33.82
CA LEU A 81 -8.44 -19.75 -34.65
C LEU A 81 -8.55 -18.98 -35.98
#